data_AF-A0A5C7W050-F1
#
_entry.id   AF-A0A5C7W050-F1
#
_cell.length_a   1.000
_cell.length_b   1.000
_cell.length_c   1.000
_cell.angle_alpha   90.00
_cell.angle_beta   90.00
_cell.angle_gamma   90.00
#
_symmetry.space_group_name_H-M   'P 1'
#
loop_
_entity.id
_entity.type
_entity.pdbx_description
1 polymer ?
#
loop_
_entity_poly.entity_id
_entity_poly.type
_entity_poly.pdbx_seq_one_letter_code
_entity_poly.pdbx_strand_id
1 'polypeptide(L)' 'MATTYGTSSSASSADYDMSLWYDSKYYKLGMLTMLLVAIFWIWYQRTFAYSHGMDSMEPEFDKVWMGLW' A
#
# COMPACT_ATOMS: atom_id res chain seq x y z
N MET A 1 16.87 58.05 7.39
CA MET A 1 16.05 56.96 7.95
C MET A 1 16.29 55.73 7.09
N ALA A 2 17.22 54.85 7.49
CA ALA A 2 17.55 53.64 6.75
C ALA A 2 16.74 52.47 7.35
N THR A 3 15.82 51.91 6.57
CA THR A 3 15.09 50.69 6.91
C THR A 3 15.99 49.48 6.71
N THR A 4 16.59 48.99 7.79
CA THR A 4 17.23 47.67 7.82
C THR A 4 16.13 46.61 7.72
N TYR A 5 16.00 45.99 6.55
CA TYR A 5 15.23 44.75 6.39
C TYR A 5 16.00 43.65 7.13
N GLY A 6 15.59 43.36 8.37
CA GLY A 6 16.03 42.15 9.07
C GLY A 6 15.52 40.93 8.32
N THR A 7 16.41 40.26 7.58
CA THR A 7 16.15 38.91 7.09
C THR A 7 16.16 37.98 8.30
N SER A 8 15.01 37.83 8.94
CA SER A 8 14.72 36.66 9.76
C SER A 8 14.51 35.51 8.78
N SER A 9 15.55 34.71 8.55
CA SER A 9 15.40 33.35 8.05
C SER A 9 14.71 32.52 9.14
N SER A 10 13.43 32.78 9.37
CA SER A 10 12.59 31.79 10.03
C SER A 10 12.50 30.66 9.03
N ALA A 11 13.32 29.63 9.23
CA ALA A 11 12.97 28.30 8.78
C ALA A 11 11.56 28.07 9.36
N SER A 12 10.54 28.31 8.53
CA SER A 12 9.18 27.92 8.83
C SER A 12 9.29 26.41 9.00
N SER A 13 9.44 25.97 10.25
CA SER A 13 9.12 24.62 10.65
C SER A 13 7.77 24.38 10.01
N ALA A 14 7.76 23.57 8.94
CA ALA A 14 6.55 23.20 8.26
C ALA A 14 5.66 22.66 9.36
N ASP A 15 4.66 23.46 9.72
CA ASP A 15 3.70 23.18 10.78
C ASP A 15 2.83 22.07 10.19
N TYR A 16 3.40 20.87 10.17
CA TYR A 16 2.82 19.71 9.54
C TYR A 16 1.65 19.35 10.42
N ASP A 17 0.47 19.80 10.00
CA ASP A 17 -0.78 19.54 10.71
C ASP A 17 -1.05 18.03 10.70
N MET A 18 -0.53 17.37 11.73
CA MET A 18 -0.65 15.94 11.95
C MET A 18 -2.11 15.51 12.10
N SER A 19 -3.04 16.43 12.38
CA SER A 19 -4.47 16.11 12.51
C SER A 19 -5.06 15.57 11.21
N LEU A 20 -4.61 16.08 10.05
CA LEU A 20 -5.09 15.68 8.73
C LEU A 20 -4.77 14.21 8.43
N TRP A 21 -3.64 13.70 8.94
CA TRP A 21 -3.22 12.31 8.80
C TRP A 21 -3.99 11.35 9.74
N TYR A 22 -4.44 11.84 10.89
CA TYR A 22 -5.27 11.04 11.80
C TYR A 22 -6.73 10.95 11.34
N ASP A 23 -7.27 12.01 10.72
CA ASP A 23 -8.66 12.04 10.23
C ASP A 23 -8.86 11.24 8.92
N SER A 24 -7.77 10.76 8.29
CA SER A 24 -7.80 9.97 7.06
C SER A 24 -8.19 8.48 7.27
N LYS A 25 -9.20 8.23 8.10
CA LYS A 25 -9.68 6.88 8.45
C LYS A 25 -9.97 6.00 7.23
N TYR A 26 -10.63 6.54 6.21
CA TYR A 26 -10.97 5.80 4.98
C TYR A 26 -9.75 5.52 4.10
N TYR A 27 -8.79 6.44 4.07
CA TYR A 27 -7.54 6.25 3.34
C TYR A 27 -6.70 5.12 3.97
N LYS A 28 -6.58 5.10 5.30
CA LYS A 28 -5.90 4.03 6.03
C LYS A 28 -6.59 2.68 5.84
N LEU A 29 -7.92 2.66 5.84
CA LEU A 29 -8.70 1.45 5.58
C LEU A 29 -8.47 0.92 4.16
N GLY A 30 -8.48 1.80 3.16
CA GLY A 30 -8.13 1.46 1.78
C GLY A 30 -6.71 0.88 1.66
N MET A 31 -5.71 1.56 2.23
CA MET A 31 -4.32 1.09 2.27
C MET A 31 -4.19 -0.28 2.96
N LEU A 32 -4.89 -0.48 4.08
CA LEU A 32 -4.87 -1.76 4.80
C LEU A 32 -5.50 -2.88 3.97
N THR A 33 -6.62 -2.62 3.30
CA THR A 33 -7.27 -3.61 2.43
C THR A 33 -6.38 -3.98 1.23
N MET A 34 -5.73 -2.99 0.60
CA MET A 34 -4.75 -3.23 -0.47
C MET A 34 -3.60 -4.12 0.00
N LEU A 35 -3.08 -3.83 1.20
CA LEU A 35 -2.00 -4.61 1.80
C LEU A 35 -2.43 -6.05 2.11
N LEU A 36 -3.64 -6.26 2.63
CA LEU A 36 -4.19 -7.59 2.89
C LEU A 36 -4.34 -8.41 1.60
N VAL A 37 -4.85 -7.80 0.52
CA VAL A 37 -4.96 -8.45 -0.79
C VAL A 37 -3.58 -8.85 -1.32
N ALA A 38 -2.58 -7.97 -1.18
CA ALA A 38 -1.22 -8.28 -1.59
C ALA A 38 -0.61 -9.45 -0.79
N ILE A 39 -0.78 -9.46 0.54
CA ILE A 39 -0.33 -10.57 1.39
C ILE A 39 -1.04 -11.87 0.99
N PHE A 40 -2.35 -11.81 0.79
CA PHE A 40 -3.13 -12.96 0.36
C PHE A 40 -2.58 -13.54 -0.94
N TRP A 41 -2.25 -12.71 -1.93
CA TRP A 41 -1.69 -13.16 -3.19
C TRP A 41 -0.32 -13.82 -3.04
N ILE A 42 0.56 -13.25 -2.22
CA ILE A 42 1.88 -13.83 -1.93
C ILE A 42 1.72 -15.19 -1.23
N TRP A 43 0.83 -15.29 -0.26
CA TRP A 43 0.55 -16.54 0.45
C TRP A 43 -0.05 -17.59 -0.48
N TYR A 44 -1.01 -17.20 -1.30
CA TYR A 44 -1.66 -18.06 -2.28
C TYR A 44 -0.65 -18.61 -3.29
N GLN A 45 0.20 -17.74 -3.87
CA GLN A 45 1.31 -18.16 -4.73
C GLN A 45 2.27 -19.10 -4.00
N ARG A 46 2.66 -18.79 -2.77
CA ARG A 46 3.59 -19.64 -2.00
C ARG A 46 3.02 -21.03 -1.69
N THR A 47 1.71 -21.15 -1.56
CA THR A 47 1.04 -22.39 -1.15
C THR A 47 0.70 -23.28 -2.36
N PHE A 48 0.25 -22.68 -3.45
CA PHE A 48 -0.29 -23.42 -4.60
C PHE A 48 0.62 -23.43 -5.84
N ALA A 49 1.68 -22.61 -5.91
CA ALA A 49 2.50 -22.52 -7.12
C ALA A 49 3.30 -23.81 -7.39
N TYR A 50 3.92 -24.38 -6.37
CA TYR A 50 4.71 -25.62 -6.52
C TYR A 50 3.85 -26.88 -6.61
N SER A 51 2.62 -26.86 -6.07
CA SER A 51 1.78 -28.04 -5.98
C SER A 51 0.79 -28.18 -7.14
N HIS A 52 0.16 -27.08 -7.57
CA HIS A 52 -0.92 -27.10 -8.57
C HIS A 52 -0.79 -25.96 -9.59
N GLY A 53 0.33 -25.21 -9.56
CA GLY A 53 0.58 -24.04 -10.40
C GLY A 53 1.63 -24.25 -11.49
N MET A 54 2.33 -25.39 -11.50
CA MET A 54 3.46 -25.64 -12.40
C MET A 54 3.04 -26.17 -13.77
N ASP A 55 2.00 -27.00 -13.83
CA ASP A 55 1.45 -27.53 -15.08
C ASP A 55 0.08 -26.92 -15.34
N SER A 56 0.00 -26.01 -16.31
CA SER A 56 -1.24 -25.32 -16.68
C SER A 56 -2.27 -26.20 -17.38
N MET A 57 -1.89 -27.40 -17.85
CA MET A 57 -2.80 -28.31 -18.54
C MET A 57 -3.50 -29.28 -17.60
N GLU A 58 -3.10 -29.34 -16.33
CA GLU A 58 -3.77 -30.19 -15.35
C GLU A 58 -5.12 -29.60 -14.91
N PRO A 59 -6.15 -30.45 -14.72
CA PRO A 59 -7.47 -29.99 -14.28
C PRO A 59 -7.46 -29.34 -12.88
N GLU A 60 -6.41 -29.57 -12.09
CA GLU A 60 -6.23 -28.92 -10.79
C GLU A 60 -5.77 -27.47 -10.93
N PHE A 61 -5.01 -27.15 -11.98
CA PHE A 61 -4.63 -25.78 -12.29
C PHE A 61 -5.85 -24.94 -12.65
N ASP A 62 -6.77 -25.47 -13.47
CA ASP A 62 -8.00 -24.77 -13.81
C ASP A 62 -8.87 -24.46 -12.57
N LYS A 63 -8.98 -25.39 -11.63
CA LYS A 63 -9.78 -25.18 -10.41
C LYS A 63 -9.14 -24.20 -9.45
N VAL A 64 -7.83 -24.32 -9.24
CA VAL A 64 -7.11 -23.56 -8.21
C VAL A 64 -6.76 -22.18 -8.74
N TRP A 65 -6.18 -22.09 -9.94
CA TRP A 65 -5.61 -20.88 -10.53
C TRP A 65 -6.57 -20.15 -11.47
N MET A 66 -7.26 -20.85 -12.39
CA MET A 66 -8.20 -20.19 -13.32
C MET A 66 -9.57 -19.91 -12.68
N GLY A 67 -9.99 -20.69 -11.69
CA GLY A 67 -11.24 -20.44 -10.96
C GLY A 67 -11.20 -19.20 -10.06
N LEU A 68 -10.00 -18.66 -9.79
CA LEU A 68 -9.77 -17.48 -8.97
C LEU A 68 -9.40 -16.23 -9.79
N TRP A 69 -9.23 -16.38 -11.11
CA TRP A 69 -8.93 -15.32 -12.06
C TRP A 69 -10.21 -14.72 -12.63
#